data_AF-D2U4P8-F1
#
_entry.id   AF-D2U4P8-F1
#
_cell.length_a   1.000
_cell.length_b   1.000
_cell.length_c   1.000
_cell.angle_alpha   90.00
_cell.angle_beta   90.00
_cell.angle_gamma   90.00
#
_symmetry.space_group_name_H-M   'P 1'
#
loop_
_entity.id
_entity.type
_entity.pdbx_description
1 polymer ?
#
loop_
_entity_poly.entity_id
_entity_poly.type
_entity_poly.pdbx_seq_one_letter_code
_entity_poly.pdbx_strand_id
1 'polypeptide(L)'
;MVKIVYDGVSYDAGMVIGAELKNEKVTTVMGFNAQQFAFYNPSNGKMDLFMYLQDGQVFINEAFINEAWLNSVVVIDKIQSKNYLPEKSGFILDAKNNRFEMNSNSKDSRFTFDGTGLRLYDEKGQVRIEIALE
;
A
#
# COMPACT_ATOMS: atom_id res chain seq x y z
N MET A 1 18.51 17.75 -19.35
CA MET A 1 19.00 17.89 -17.97
C MET A 1 18.94 19.36 -17.60
N VAL A 2 18.46 19.69 -16.41
CA VAL A 2 18.44 21.04 -15.84
C VAL A 2 19.40 21.04 -14.66
N LYS A 3 20.20 22.09 -14.54
CA LYS A 3 21.19 22.26 -13.47
C LYS A 3 21.02 23.63 -12.82
N ILE A 4 20.98 23.65 -11.50
CA ILE A 4 21.07 24.87 -10.70
C ILE A 4 22.30 24.75 -9.81
N VAL A 5 23.08 25.82 -9.69
CA VAL A 5 24.17 25.92 -8.72
C VAL A 5 23.75 26.90 -7.63
N TYR A 6 23.67 26.42 -6.40
CA TYR A 6 23.33 27.23 -5.23
C TYR A 6 24.34 26.93 -4.12
N ASP A 7 24.97 27.98 -3.58
CA ASP A 7 26.01 27.89 -2.54
C ASP A 7 27.14 26.90 -2.87
N GLY A 8 27.57 26.88 -4.13
CA GLY A 8 28.60 25.96 -4.62
C GLY A 8 28.14 24.50 -4.82
N VAL A 9 26.92 24.16 -4.42
CA VAL A 9 26.31 22.84 -4.61
C VAL A 9 25.55 22.81 -5.94
N SER A 10 25.75 21.74 -6.72
CA SER A 10 25.00 21.48 -7.96
C SER A 10 23.76 20.64 -7.68
N TYR A 11 22.61 21.11 -8.14
CA TYR A 11 21.33 20.41 -8.10
C TYR A 11 20.92 20.11 -9.54
N ASP A 12 20.93 18.84 -9.89
CA ASP A 12 20.64 18.37 -11.25
C ASP A 12 19.32 17.60 -11.28
N ALA A 13 18.53 17.84 -12.33
CA ALA A 13 17.35 17.04 -12.64
C ALA A 13 17.36 16.63 -14.11
N GLY A 14 16.96 15.39 -14.41
CA GLY A 14 16.94 14.94 -15.80
C GLY A 14 16.46 13.51 -16.00
N MET A 15 16.16 13.20 -17.26
CA MET A 15 15.84 11.87 -17.75
C MET A 15 17.03 11.36 -18.57
N VAL A 16 17.39 10.09 -18.40
CA VAL A 16 18.30 9.35 -19.26
C VAL A 16 17.52 8.30 -20.03
N ILE A 17 17.77 8.19 -21.33
CA ILE A 17 17.25 7.14 -22.21
C ILE A 17 18.43 6.58 -22.98
N GLY A 18 18.57 5.26 -22.99
CA GLY A 18 19.67 4.58 -23.68
C GLY A 18 19.31 3.19 -24.15
N ALA A 19 20.03 2.71 -25.15
CA ALA A 19 20.01 1.34 -25.63
C ALA A 19 21.45 0.91 -25.94
N GLU A 20 21.81 -0.31 -25.55
CA GLU A 20 23.13 -0.91 -25.80
C GLU A 20 22.95 -2.31 -26.40
N LEU A 21 23.80 -2.65 -27.39
CA LEU A 21 23.93 -3.99 -27.94
C LEU A 21 25.24 -4.61 -27.45
N LYS A 22 25.16 -5.68 -26.65
CA LYS A 22 26.33 -6.40 -26.14
C LYS A 22 26.07 -7.90 -26.16
N ASN A 23 26.98 -8.68 -26.74
CA ASN A 23 26.84 -10.14 -26.91
C ASN A 23 25.48 -10.54 -27.51
N GLU A 24 25.08 -9.89 -28.62
CA GLU A 24 23.79 -10.11 -29.32
C GLU A 24 22.52 -9.84 -28.48
N LYS A 25 22.67 -9.30 -27.27
CA LYS A 25 21.54 -8.91 -26.40
C LYS A 25 21.40 -7.39 -26.39
N VAL A 26 20.19 -6.92 -26.70
CA VAL A 26 19.80 -5.52 -26.53
C VAL A 26 19.35 -5.30 -25.09
N THR A 27 19.90 -4.28 -24.43
CA THR A 27 19.43 -3.78 -23.14
C THR A 27 19.02 -2.32 -23.30
N THR A 28 17.84 -1.96 -22.82
CA THR A 28 17.34 -0.58 -22.81
C THR A 28 17.21 -0.09 -21.38
N VAL A 29 17.40 1.21 -21.18
CA VAL A 29 17.24 1.86 -19.87
C VAL A 29 16.54 3.20 -20.02
N MET A 30 15.63 3.47 -19.09
CA MET A 30 15.10 4.80 -18.84
C MET A 30 15.26 5.08 -17.35
N GLY A 31 15.88 6.21 -17.02
CA GLY A 31 16.13 6.61 -15.63
C GLY A 31 15.79 8.07 -15.42
N PHE A 32 15.46 8.41 -14.17
CA PHE A 32 15.15 9.76 -13.75
C PHE A 32 16.06 10.11 -12.56
N ASN A 33 16.68 11.29 -12.63
CA ASN A 33 17.44 11.87 -11.53
C ASN A 33 16.72 13.13 -11.07
N ALA A 34 16.28 13.15 -9.82
CA ALA A 34 15.72 14.32 -9.14
C ALA A 34 15.66 14.05 -7.63
N GLN A 35 15.73 15.10 -6.80
CA GLN A 35 15.48 14.99 -5.36
C GLN A 35 14.01 14.66 -5.04
N GLN A 36 13.11 15.16 -5.89
CA GLN A 36 11.68 14.99 -5.79
C GLN A 36 11.13 14.71 -7.19
N PHE A 37 10.33 13.67 -7.33
CA PHE A 37 9.74 13.29 -8.61
C PHE A 37 8.27 12.95 -8.42
N ALA A 38 7.41 13.46 -9.29
CA ALA A 38 5.98 13.41 -9.13
C ALA A 38 5.29 13.07 -10.46
N PHE A 39 4.28 12.21 -10.39
CA PHE A 39 3.33 12.02 -11.47
C PHE A 39 2.04 12.78 -11.16
N TYR A 40 1.64 13.63 -12.11
CA TYR A 40 0.41 14.39 -12.04
C TYR A 40 -0.57 13.92 -13.11
N ASN A 41 -1.86 13.92 -12.79
CA ASN A 41 -2.93 13.72 -13.77
C ASN A 41 -3.66 15.05 -14.01
N PRO A 42 -3.45 15.73 -15.15
CA PRO A 42 -4.14 16.97 -15.45
C PRO A 42 -5.61 16.70 -15.80
N SER A 43 -6.49 16.79 -14.79
CA SER A 43 -7.94 16.69 -14.98
C SER A 43 -8.60 18.02 -14.66
N ASN A 44 -9.46 18.53 -15.55
CA ASN A 44 -10.18 19.80 -15.38
C ASN A 44 -9.28 21.01 -15.00
N GLY A 45 -8.05 21.05 -15.54
CA GLY A 45 -7.08 22.12 -15.28
C GLY A 45 -6.41 22.08 -13.90
N LYS A 46 -6.63 21.02 -13.11
CA LYS A 46 -5.92 20.77 -11.85
C LYS A 46 -4.82 19.74 -12.04
N MET A 47 -3.69 19.96 -11.39
CA MET A 47 -2.56 19.03 -11.36
C MET A 47 -2.72 18.16 -10.11
N ASP A 48 -3.51 17.09 -10.22
CA ASP A 48 -3.73 16.17 -9.10
C ASP A 48 -2.53 15.22 -8.99
N LEU A 49 -1.79 15.30 -7.88
CA LEU A 49 -0.67 14.41 -7.57
C LEU A 49 -1.22 13.02 -7.21
N PHE A 50 -0.75 11.97 -7.89
CA PHE A 50 -1.16 10.60 -7.55
C PHE A 50 -0.02 9.68 -7.11
N MET A 51 1.22 9.99 -7.51
CA MET A 51 2.43 9.30 -7.04
C MET A 51 3.58 10.28 -6.87
N TYR A 52 4.34 10.12 -5.79
CA TYR A 52 5.46 10.98 -5.44
C TYR A 52 6.62 10.18 -4.87
N LEU A 53 7.84 10.54 -5.27
CA LEU A 53 9.07 9.94 -4.80
C LEU A 53 9.92 10.99 -4.10
N GLN A 54 10.29 10.70 -2.86
CA GLN A 54 11.15 11.55 -2.04
C GLN A 54 11.90 10.69 -1.03
N ASP A 55 13.18 11.00 -0.78
CA ASP A 55 14.00 10.37 0.26
C ASP A 55 14.02 8.83 0.20
N GLY A 56 14.00 8.29 -1.03
CA GLY A 56 13.99 6.84 -1.29
C GLY A 56 12.64 6.13 -1.03
N GLN A 57 11.58 6.88 -0.75
CA GLN A 57 10.22 6.38 -0.52
C GLN A 57 9.31 6.70 -1.69
N VAL A 58 8.31 5.85 -1.90
CA VAL A 58 7.23 6.07 -2.86
C VAL A 58 5.93 6.29 -2.08
N PHE A 59 5.26 7.40 -2.37
CA PHE A 59 3.95 7.74 -1.84
C PHE A 59 2.92 7.60 -2.96
N ILE A 60 1.85 6.85 -2.71
CA ILE A 60 0.80 6.57 -3.70
C ILE A 60 -0.56 6.76 -3.03
N ASN A 61 -1.46 7.51 -3.65
CA ASN A 61 -2.81 7.71 -3.14
C ASN A 61 -3.71 6.48 -3.35
N GLU A 62 -3.68 5.90 -4.55
CA GLU A 62 -4.43 4.69 -4.92
C GLU A 62 -3.65 3.91 -5.99
N ALA A 63 -3.69 2.57 -5.93
CA ALA A 63 -3.07 1.70 -6.92
C ALA A 63 -3.95 0.47 -7.21
N PHE A 64 -4.05 0.09 -8.48
CA PHE A 64 -4.62 -1.18 -8.91
C PHE A 64 -3.47 -2.18 -9.10
N ILE A 65 -3.41 -3.21 -8.25
CA ILE A 65 -2.32 -4.18 -8.22
C ILE A 65 -2.92 -5.57 -8.47
N ASN A 66 -2.47 -6.25 -9.51
CA ASN A 66 -2.91 -7.62 -9.79
C ASN A 66 -2.29 -8.63 -8.81
N GLU A 67 -0.99 -8.49 -8.54
CA GLU A 67 -0.23 -9.36 -7.64
C GLU A 67 0.95 -8.57 -7.06
N ALA A 68 1.31 -8.83 -5.80
CA ALA A 68 2.46 -8.23 -5.13
C ALA A 68 3.23 -9.29 -4.34
N TRP A 69 4.56 -9.28 -4.49
CA TRP A 69 5.49 -10.12 -3.72
C TRP A 69 6.27 -9.21 -2.79
N LEU A 70 6.07 -9.37 -1.47
CA LEU A 70 6.64 -8.48 -0.46
C LEU A 70 7.47 -9.33 0.53
N ASN A 71 8.73 -8.93 0.75
CA ASN A 71 9.56 -9.55 1.79
C ASN A 71 9.10 -9.17 3.20
N SER A 72 8.62 -7.93 3.37
CA SER A 72 8.12 -7.38 4.63
C SER A 72 7.15 -6.23 4.35
N VAL A 73 6.12 -6.09 5.20
CA VAL A 73 5.19 -4.95 5.18
C VAL A 73 4.90 -4.51 6.61
N VAL A 74 4.93 -3.20 6.85
CA VAL A 74 4.51 -2.58 8.11
C VAL A 74 3.18 -1.89 7.87
N VAL A 75 2.14 -2.32 8.59
CA VAL A 75 0.79 -1.74 8.51
C VAL A 75 0.63 -0.71 9.63
N ILE A 76 0.40 0.55 9.28
CA ILE A 76 0.31 1.66 10.26
C ILE A 76 -1.12 1.85 10.79
N ASP A 77 -2.12 1.67 9.92
CA ASP A 77 -3.54 1.84 10.27
C ASP A 77 -4.27 0.50 10.16
N LYS A 78 -4.54 0.05 8.94
CA LYS A 78 -5.29 -1.17 8.69
C LYS A 78 -5.20 -1.67 7.25
N ILE A 79 -5.52 -2.95 7.07
CA ILE A 79 -5.90 -3.54 5.79
C ILE A 79 -7.35 -4.01 5.93
N GLN A 80 -8.26 -3.60 5.04
CA GLN A 80 -9.68 -3.94 5.17
C GLN A 80 -10.37 -4.17 3.83
N SER A 81 -11.46 -4.92 3.88
CA SER A 81 -12.42 -5.00 2.78
C SER A 81 -13.12 -3.66 2.54
N LYS A 82 -13.47 -3.37 1.29
CA LYS A 82 -14.28 -2.18 0.94
C LYS A 82 -15.64 -2.15 1.66
N ASN A 83 -16.26 -3.31 1.85
CA ASN A 83 -17.55 -3.48 2.50
C ASN A 83 -17.44 -3.84 4.00
N TYR A 84 -16.31 -3.56 4.65
CA TYR A 84 -16.16 -3.85 6.07
C TYR A 84 -17.19 -3.04 6.90
N LEU A 85 -18.01 -3.76 7.65
CA LEU A 85 -18.91 -3.24 8.67
C LEU A 85 -18.68 -4.08 9.93
N PRO A 86 -18.35 -3.47 11.08
CA PRO A 86 -18.08 -4.20 12.31
C PRO A 86 -19.18 -5.22 12.61
N GLU A 87 -18.75 -6.44 12.90
CA GLU A 87 -19.57 -7.58 13.29
C GLU A 87 -20.59 -8.05 12.25
N LYS A 88 -20.53 -7.55 11.01
CA LYS A 88 -21.55 -7.80 9.97
C LYS A 88 -21.00 -8.29 8.63
N SER A 89 -20.01 -7.61 8.06
CA SER A 89 -19.52 -7.95 6.71
C SER A 89 -18.06 -7.56 6.50
N GLY A 90 -17.41 -8.21 5.55
CA GLY A 90 -16.00 -7.97 5.19
C GLY A 90 -15.01 -8.37 6.29
N PHE A 91 -13.73 -8.00 6.09
CA PHE A 91 -12.67 -8.19 7.07
C PHE A 91 -11.91 -6.90 7.36
N ILE A 92 -11.23 -6.87 8.51
CA ILE A 92 -10.23 -5.87 8.88
C ILE A 92 -9.05 -6.55 9.60
N LEU A 93 -7.84 -6.13 9.25
CA LEU A 93 -6.64 -6.23 10.08
C LEU A 93 -6.35 -4.82 10.60
N ASP A 94 -6.68 -4.57 11.87
CA ASP A 94 -6.54 -3.29 12.54
C ASP A 94 -5.23 -3.27 13.33
N ALA A 95 -4.22 -2.57 12.78
CA ALA A 95 -2.90 -2.50 13.38
C ALA A 95 -2.87 -1.57 14.60
N LYS A 96 -3.78 -0.59 14.70
CA LYS A 96 -3.84 0.34 15.84
C LYS A 96 -4.40 -0.33 17.08
N ASN A 97 -5.44 -1.14 16.92
CA ASN A 97 -6.14 -1.79 18.01
C ASN A 97 -5.70 -3.25 18.23
N ASN A 98 -4.72 -3.74 17.48
CA ASN A 98 -4.25 -5.14 17.52
C ASN A 98 -5.40 -6.14 17.40
N ARG A 99 -6.23 -5.98 16.36
CA ARG A 99 -7.44 -6.79 16.14
C ARG A 99 -7.55 -7.23 14.69
N PHE A 100 -7.81 -8.51 14.50
CA PHE A 100 -8.28 -9.07 13.24
C PHE A 100 -9.73 -9.52 13.38
N GLU A 101 -10.56 -9.13 12.43
CA GLU A 101 -11.98 -9.50 12.38
C GLU A 101 -12.34 -9.89 10.96
N MET A 102 -13.00 -11.03 10.82
CA MET A 102 -13.51 -11.54 9.54
C MET A 102 -14.97 -11.94 9.72
N ASN A 103 -15.85 -11.22 9.02
CA ASN A 103 -17.27 -11.50 8.99
C ASN A 103 -17.62 -12.25 7.71
N SER A 104 -18.54 -13.19 7.81
CA SER A 104 -19.07 -13.83 6.62
C SER A 104 -19.97 -12.84 5.85
N ASN A 105 -19.83 -12.81 4.53
CA ASN A 105 -20.66 -11.95 3.67
C ASN A 105 -22.04 -12.56 3.35
N SER A 106 -22.33 -13.80 3.76
CA SER A 106 -23.56 -14.52 3.40
C SER A 106 -24.41 -14.94 4.60
N LYS A 107 -23.81 -14.95 5.79
CA LYS A 107 -24.30 -15.50 7.04
C LYS A 107 -23.67 -14.66 8.15
N ASP A 108 -24.41 -14.26 9.18
CA ASP A 108 -23.93 -13.35 10.25
C ASP A 108 -22.89 -13.99 11.21
N SER A 109 -22.17 -15.03 10.76
CA SER A 109 -21.06 -15.61 11.51
C SER A 109 -19.81 -14.73 11.40
N ARG A 110 -19.00 -14.75 12.45
CA ARG A 110 -17.78 -13.94 12.53
C ARG A 110 -16.64 -14.66 13.26
N PHE A 111 -15.43 -14.32 12.86
CA PHE A 111 -14.20 -14.69 13.52
C PHE A 111 -13.52 -13.43 14.04
N THR A 112 -13.07 -13.44 15.29
CA THR A 112 -12.25 -12.36 15.86
C THR A 112 -10.97 -12.93 16.47
N PHE A 113 -9.90 -12.17 16.35
CA PHE A 113 -8.65 -12.40 17.04
C PHE A 113 -8.11 -11.05 17.51
N ASP A 114 -7.90 -10.91 18.81
CA ASP A 114 -7.37 -9.69 19.42
C ASP A 114 -6.47 -10.02 20.62
N GLY A 115 -6.00 -8.99 21.33
CA GLY A 115 -5.16 -9.14 22.52
C GLY A 115 -5.82 -9.91 23.68
N THR A 116 -7.10 -10.26 23.59
CA THR A 116 -7.82 -11.06 24.60
C THR A 116 -8.04 -12.52 24.18
N GLY A 117 -7.82 -12.85 22.91
CA GLY A 117 -7.96 -14.21 22.40
C GLY A 117 -8.62 -14.32 21.03
N LEU A 118 -8.96 -15.55 20.68
CA LEU A 118 -9.62 -15.94 19.43
C LEU A 118 -11.05 -16.40 19.72
N ARG A 119 -12.02 -15.87 18.97
CA ARG A 119 -13.44 -16.25 19.08
C ARG A 119 -14.07 -16.53 17.72
N LEU A 120 -14.88 -17.59 17.66
CA LEU A 120 -15.76 -17.88 16.52
C LEU A 120 -17.21 -17.79 16.99
N TYR A 121 -18.00 -16.99 16.27
CA TYR A 121 -19.41 -16.77 16.55
C TYR A 121 -20.26 -17.37 15.44
N ASP A 122 -21.41 -17.93 15.81
CA ASP A 122 -22.41 -18.35 14.84
C ASP A 122 -23.27 -17.17 14.35
N GLU A 123 -24.22 -17.48 13.47
CA GLU A 123 -25.18 -16.54 12.87
C GLU A 123 -26.10 -15.84 13.89
N LYS A 124 -26.16 -16.32 15.13
CA LYS A 124 -26.95 -15.72 16.22
C LYS A 124 -26.07 -14.89 17.16
N GLY A 125 -24.79 -14.71 16.84
CA GLY A 125 -23.81 -14.02 17.68
C GLY A 125 -23.38 -14.82 18.90
N GLN A 126 -23.65 -16.14 18.96
CA GLN A 126 -23.22 -16.99 20.06
C GLN A 126 -21.79 -17.48 19.82
N VAL A 127 -20.94 -17.35 20.85
CA VAL A 127 -19.59 -17.90 20.82
C VAL A 127 -19.68 -19.43 20.76
N ARG A 128 -19.11 -20.01 19.70
CA ARG A 128 -19.01 -21.46 19.50
C ARG A 128 -17.62 -21.99 19.82
N ILE A 129 -16.60 -21.16 19.65
CA ILE A 129 -15.21 -21.46 20.01
C ILE A 129 -14.63 -20.20 20.65
N GLU A 130 -13.95 -20.39 21.78
CA GLU A 130 -13.14 -19.37 22.43
C GLU A 130 -11.81 -19.99 22.85
N ILE A 131 -10.73 -19.31 22.49
CA ILE A 131 -9.37 -19.59 22.97
C ILE A 131 -8.87 -18.27 23.55
N ALA A 132 -8.95 -18.15 24.87
CA ALA A 132 -8.47 -16.99 25.61
C ALA A 132 -7.31 -17.39 26.52
N LEU A 133 -6.39 -16.46 26.73
CA LEU A 133 -5.41 -16.55 27.81
C LEU A 133 -6.00 -15.70 28.94
N GLU A 134 -6.34 -16.35 30.06
CA GLU A 134 -6.70 -15.64 31.29
C GLU A 134 -5.55 -14.74 31.78
#